data_AF-A0AAE0KM24-F1
#
_entry.id   AF-A0AAE0KM24-F1
#
_cell.length_a   1.000
_cell.length_b   1.000
_cell.length_c   1.000
_cell.angle_alpha   90.00
_cell.angle_beta   90.00
_cell.angle_gamma   90.00
#
_symmetry.space_group_name_H-M   'P 1'
#
loop_
_entity.id
_entity.type
_entity.pdbx_description
1 polymer ?
#
loop_
_entity_poly.entity_id
_entity_poly.type
_entity_poly.pdbx_seq_one_letter_code
_entity_poly.pdbx_strand_id
1 'polypeptide(L)'
;MSQERNNNWRHSPRGRFGQRRPDNWKEGDVAFLLPASSFSAEDHNNLIAGGYMAEKATGHPVIILKRISGQSTHVLVTPVSAYSSGDFNNFLPPWRQIYHSRKNPRDFRSFDGCERSNRDYPPLFLEGGMAMPKPQASWVNIQSVWSVPLTVIGRFHKSRDHLRVRHDSLDSLRAHMAQRCALWCESNRRLVAAEPRPAHPFSPLPTLTATAPVTQAAPAIRAAPAAPATLAAPATPAAPAPPPQSPARSWASIACKPASHAASTTRRW
;
A
#
# COMPACT_ATOMS: atom_id res chain seq x y z
N MET A 1 43.71 20.47 42.84
CA MET A 1 42.79 21.58 43.23
C MET A 1 42.09 22.08 41.97
N SER A 2 40.77 22.23 42.05
CA SER A 2 39.86 22.81 41.04
C SER A 2 39.63 21.95 39.78
N GLN A 3 38.42 21.69 39.29
CA GLN A 3 37.07 22.13 39.65
C GLN A 3 36.09 21.19 38.93
N GLU A 4 35.05 20.72 39.60
CA GLU A 4 33.88 20.08 38.96
C GLU A 4 33.20 21.06 37.99
N ARG A 5 32.88 20.58 36.79
CA ARG A 5 31.84 21.17 35.92
C ARG A 5 30.94 20.09 35.36
N ASN A 6 29.99 19.71 36.21
CA ASN A 6 28.57 19.53 35.94
C ASN A 6 28.12 19.79 34.48
N ASN A 7 28.00 18.74 33.67
CA ASN A 7 27.32 18.79 32.37
C ASN A 7 25.83 18.45 32.57
N ASN A 8 25.11 19.45 33.05
CA ASN A 8 23.67 19.49 33.13
C ASN A 8 23.08 19.74 31.73
N TRP A 9 22.91 18.69 30.93
CA TRP A 9 22.11 18.75 29.70
C TRP A 9 20.64 18.81 30.08
N ARG A 10 20.21 20.04 30.37
CA ARG A 10 18.81 20.42 30.51
C ARG A 10 17.99 19.88 29.35
N HIS A 11 16.95 19.14 29.71
CA HIS A 11 15.79 18.88 28.90
C HIS A 11 15.36 20.13 28.13
N SER A 12 15.44 20.07 26.81
CA SER A 12 14.67 20.94 25.92
C SER A 12 13.68 20.09 25.13
N PRO A 13 12.48 20.61 24.87
CA PRO A 13 11.26 19.80 24.87
C PRO A 13 11.05 19.09 23.54
N ARG A 14 10.40 17.93 23.64
CA ARG A 14 9.78 17.17 22.54
C ARG A 14 9.08 18.13 21.55
N GLY A 15 9.75 18.43 20.44
CA GLY A 15 9.16 19.13 19.31
C GLY A 15 8.08 18.24 18.69
N ARG A 16 6.83 18.70 18.78
CA ARG A 16 5.64 18.12 18.14
C ARG A 16 5.83 18.07 16.61
N PHE A 17 6.46 17.03 16.09
CA PHE A 17 6.17 16.59 14.74
C PHE A 17 4.79 15.94 14.82
N GLY A 18 3.78 16.61 14.25
CA GLY A 18 2.40 16.15 14.26
C GLY A 18 2.29 14.73 13.72
N GLN A 19 2.31 13.75 14.63
CA GLN A 19 1.71 12.45 14.45
C GLN A 19 0.22 12.73 14.24
N ARG A 20 -0.22 12.84 12.98
CA ARG A 20 -1.61 12.51 12.69
C ARG A 20 -1.82 11.11 13.26
N ARG A 21 -2.81 10.99 14.13
CA ARG A 21 -3.14 9.72 14.79
C ARG A 21 -3.31 8.62 13.74
N PRO A 22 -2.95 7.37 14.06
CA PRO A 22 -3.19 6.19 13.21
C PRO A 22 -4.64 6.01 12.72
N ASP A 23 -5.58 6.76 13.29
CA ASP A 23 -7.01 6.52 13.14
C ASP A 23 -7.58 6.94 11.78
N ASN A 24 -6.90 7.81 11.01
CA ASN A 24 -7.49 8.44 9.83
C ASN A 24 -7.02 7.90 8.47
N TRP A 25 -6.33 6.77 8.44
CA TRP A 25 -5.93 6.11 7.21
C TRP A 25 -7.13 5.78 6.32
N LYS A 26 -7.05 6.18 5.04
CA LYS A 26 -8.07 5.94 4.02
C LYS A 26 -7.56 5.03 2.93
N GLU A 27 -8.50 4.42 2.23
CA GLU A 27 -8.20 3.66 1.03
C GLU A 27 -7.54 4.54 -0.03
N GLY A 28 -6.49 4.00 -0.66
CA GLY A 28 -5.63 4.68 -1.61
C GLY A 28 -4.47 5.43 -0.98
N ASP A 29 -4.48 5.68 0.33
CA ASP A 29 -3.37 6.39 0.99
C ASP A 29 -2.05 5.63 0.81
N VAL A 30 -0.98 6.36 0.53
CA VAL A 30 0.38 5.83 0.54
C VAL A 30 0.97 6.03 1.92
N ALA A 31 1.02 4.95 2.69
CA ALA A 31 1.61 4.89 4.01
C ALA A 31 3.02 4.28 3.96
N PHE A 32 3.62 4.02 5.12
CA PHE A 32 4.90 3.35 5.24
C PHE A 32 4.76 2.14 6.16
N LEU A 33 5.03 0.94 5.65
CA LEU A 33 5.11 -0.24 6.49
C LEU A 33 6.42 -0.17 7.27
N LEU A 34 6.32 -0.10 8.60
CA LEU A 34 7.47 0.01 9.48
C LEU A 34 8.43 -1.17 9.25
N PRO A 35 9.75 -1.01 9.51
CA PRO A 35 10.67 -2.13 9.44
C PRO A 35 10.31 -3.17 10.51
N ALA A 36 10.58 -4.46 10.24
CA ALA A 36 10.26 -5.56 11.15
C ALA A 36 10.84 -5.38 12.57
N SER A 37 11.99 -4.71 12.69
CA SER A 37 12.62 -4.38 13.98
C SER A 37 11.81 -3.41 14.85
N SER A 38 10.80 -2.75 14.29
CA SER A 38 9.89 -1.85 15.01
C SER A 38 8.56 -2.50 15.37
N PHE A 39 8.35 -3.76 15.00
CA PHE A 39 7.13 -4.48 15.31
C PHE A 39 7.11 -4.88 16.79
N SER A 40 5.91 -4.98 17.37
CA SER A 40 5.75 -5.66 18.65
C SER A 40 6.12 -7.15 18.49
N ALA A 41 6.44 -7.84 19.59
CA ALA A 41 6.73 -9.27 19.54
C ALA A 41 5.55 -10.07 18.95
N GLU A 42 4.32 -9.66 19.28
CA GLU A 42 3.09 -10.25 18.74
C GLU A 42 2.97 -10.03 17.23
N ASP A 43 3.10 -8.78 16.76
CA ASP A 43 3.03 -8.45 15.33
C ASP A 43 4.13 -9.15 14.52
N HIS A 44 5.35 -9.20 15.08
CA HIS A 44 6.46 -9.91 14.46
C HIS A 44 6.18 -11.40 14.32
N ASN A 45 5.65 -12.04 15.36
CA ASN A 45 5.32 -13.46 15.31
C ASN A 45 4.20 -13.76 14.32
N ASN A 46 3.13 -12.95 14.34
CA ASN A 46 1.96 -13.14 13.50
C ASN A 46 2.24 -12.85 12.01
N LEU A 47 3.06 -11.84 11.71
CA LEU A 47 3.32 -11.42 10.34
C LEU A 47 4.57 -12.08 9.75
N ILE A 48 5.67 -12.18 10.49
CA ILE A 48 6.98 -12.59 9.97
C ILE A 48 7.31 -14.03 10.36
N ALA A 49 7.38 -14.34 11.66
CA ALA A 49 7.83 -15.66 12.12
C ALA A 49 6.89 -16.78 11.66
N GLY A 50 5.58 -16.51 11.60
CA GLY A 50 4.57 -17.41 11.05
C GLY A 50 4.58 -17.54 9.52
N GLY A 51 5.50 -16.88 8.82
CA GLY A 51 5.68 -17.01 7.37
C GLY A 51 4.61 -16.32 6.51
N TYR A 52 3.72 -15.51 7.10
CA TYR A 52 2.66 -14.83 6.36
C TYR A 52 3.20 -13.74 5.43
N MET A 53 4.21 -13.00 5.89
CA MET A 53 4.89 -11.93 5.17
C MET A 53 6.41 -12.09 5.30
N ALA A 54 7.13 -11.93 4.18
CA ALA A 54 8.58 -11.95 4.21
C ALA A 54 9.12 -10.69 4.91
N GLU A 55 10.14 -10.85 5.76
CA GLU A 55 10.75 -9.72 6.50
C GLU A 55 11.21 -8.58 5.57
N LYS A 56 11.77 -8.93 4.40
CA LYS A 56 12.24 -7.98 3.38
C LYS A 56 11.11 -7.17 2.71
N ALA A 57 9.85 -7.53 2.95
CA ALA A 57 8.69 -6.76 2.51
C ALA A 57 8.37 -5.57 3.44
N THR A 58 9.04 -5.47 4.60
CA THR A 58 8.91 -4.36 5.56
C THR A 58 9.85 -3.20 5.23
N GLY A 59 9.59 -2.01 5.78
CA GLY A 59 10.42 -0.82 5.56
C GLY A 59 10.21 -0.15 4.19
N HIS A 60 9.03 -0.34 3.59
CA HIS A 60 8.69 0.20 2.26
C HIS A 60 7.42 1.04 2.30
N PRO A 61 7.25 2.00 1.37
CA PRO A 61 5.93 2.58 1.13
C PRO A 61 4.91 1.50 0.77
N VAL A 62 3.68 1.66 1.25
CA VAL A 62 2.57 0.76 0.95
C VAL A 62 1.34 1.56 0.53
N ILE A 63 0.51 0.99 -0.34
CA ILE A 63 -0.83 1.52 -0.65
C ILE A 63 -1.83 0.81 0.26
N ILE A 64 -2.69 1.56 0.93
CA ILE A 64 -3.84 1.00 1.66
C ILE A 64 -4.90 0.60 0.64
N LEU A 65 -5.00 -0.71 0.40
CA LEU A 65 -5.91 -1.29 -0.56
C LEU A 65 -7.32 -1.41 -0.04
N LYS A 66 -7.54 -1.64 1.25
CA LYS A 66 -8.88 -1.81 1.81
C LYS A 66 -8.89 -1.54 3.30
N ARG A 67 -9.95 -0.91 3.78
CA ARG A 67 -10.25 -0.76 5.21
C ARG A 67 -11.75 -0.98 5.41
N ILE A 68 -12.13 -1.91 6.29
CA ILE A 68 -13.53 -2.34 6.42
C ILE A 68 -14.39 -1.22 7.02
N SER A 69 -13.86 -0.52 8.02
CA SER A 69 -14.54 0.57 8.70
C SER A 69 -13.54 1.61 9.22
N GLY A 70 -14.04 2.79 9.61
CA GLY A 70 -13.20 3.80 10.27
C GLY A 70 -12.64 3.36 11.63
N GLN A 71 -13.19 2.30 12.22
CA GLN A 71 -12.76 1.71 13.50
C GLN A 71 -11.90 0.46 13.31
N SER A 72 -11.69 0.01 12.08
CA SER A 72 -10.85 -1.16 11.79
C SER A 72 -9.47 -0.99 12.39
N THR A 73 -9.00 -2.04 13.06
CA THR A 73 -7.65 -2.17 13.61
C THR A 73 -6.65 -2.66 12.57
N HIS A 74 -7.15 -3.16 11.43
CA HIS A 74 -6.36 -3.71 10.34
C HIS A 74 -6.67 -3.06 9.01
N VAL A 75 -5.72 -3.17 8.08
CA VAL A 75 -5.84 -2.71 6.70
C VAL A 75 -5.23 -3.75 5.76
N LEU A 76 -5.78 -3.84 4.56
CA LEU A 76 -5.15 -4.57 3.47
C LEU A 76 -4.15 -3.65 2.77
N VAL A 77 -2.91 -4.10 2.59
CA VAL A 77 -1.85 -3.28 1.99
C VAL A 77 -1.10 -4.01 0.89
N THR A 78 -0.49 -3.25 -0.01
CA THR A 78 0.48 -3.74 -0.98
C THR A 78 1.71 -2.81 -1.01
N PRO A 79 2.94 -3.34 -1.06
CA PRO A 79 4.14 -2.53 -1.07
C PRO A 79 4.40 -1.93 -2.45
N VAL A 80 4.88 -0.69 -2.44
CA VAL A 80 5.48 -0.03 -3.59
C VAL A 80 7.00 -0.22 -3.50
N SER A 81 7.56 -0.85 -4.52
CA SER A 81 8.98 -1.13 -4.62
C SER A 81 9.65 -0.24 -5.64
N ALA A 82 10.86 0.16 -5.28
CA ALA A 82 11.85 0.82 -6.12
C ALA A 82 13.20 0.10 -5.99
N TYR A 83 13.15 -1.18 -5.59
CA TYR A 83 14.30 -1.95 -5.18
C TYR A 83 15.36 -1.99 -6.29
N SER A 84 16.61 -1.70 -5.90
CA SER A 84 17.77 -1.73 -6.79
C SER A 84 17.56 -0.96 -8.11
N SER A 85 16.81 0.14 -8.07
CA SER A 85 16.47 0.94 -9.25
C SER A 85 16.72 2.42 -8.98
N GLY A 86 17.51 3.08 -9.83
CA GLY A 86 17.83 4.50 -9.75
C GLY A 86 18.76 4.96 -10.88
N ASP A 87 19.26 6.19 -10.78
CA ASP A 87 20.16 6.79 -11.80
C ASP A 87 21.34 5.89 -12.19
N PHE A 88 21.95 5.21 -11.20
CA PHE A 88 23.12 4.35 -11.40
C PHE A 88 22.90 3.15 -12.31
N ASN A 89 21.64 2.78 -12.60
CA ASN A 89 21.30 1.70 -13.51
C ASN A 89 20.12 2.03 -14.42
N ASN A 90 19.95 3.32 -14.75
CA ASN A 90 18.89 3.81 -15.63
C ASN A 90 17.49 3.37 -15.21
N PHE A 91 17.21 3.38 -13.89
CA PHE A 91 15.93 3.00 -13.32
C PHE A 91 15.45 1.60 -13.77
N LEU A 92 16.36 0.63 -13.78
CA LEU A 92 16.08 -0.74 -14.22
C LEU A 92 14.81 -1.31 -13.54
N PRO A 93 13.78 -1.74 -14.29
CA PRO A 93 12.55 -2.22 -13.72
C PRO A 93 12.69 -3.62 -13.12
N PRO A 94 11.81 -4.02 -12.19
CA PRO A 94 11.92 -5.28 -11.45
C PRO A 94 12.09 -6.51 -12.34
N TRP A 95 11.29 -6.68 -13.39
CA TRP A 95 11.35 -7.89 -14.25
C TRP A 95 12.64 -8.03 -15.07
N ARG A 96 13.47 -6.98 -15.14
CA ARG A 96 14.81 -7.05 -15.75
C ARG A 96 15.92 -7.28 -14.72
N GLN A 97 15.61 -7.31 -13.43
CA GLN A 97 16.58 -7.54 -12.37
C GLN A 97 16.73 -9.03 -12.07
N ILE A 98 17.96 -9.48 -11.83
CA ILE A 98 18.27 -10.89 -11.51
C ILE A 98 17.46 -11.39 -10.30
N TYR A 99 17.32 -10.57 -9.25
CA TYR A 99 16.56 -10.89 -8.03
C TYR A 99 15.05 -11.09 -8.23
N HIS A 100 14.53 -10.72 -9.40
CA HIS A 100 13.12 -10.81 -9.76
C HIS A 100 12.90 -11.59 -11.05
N SER A 101 13.94 -12.24 -11.58
CA SER A 101 13.89 -13.07 -12.80
C SER A 101 12.84 -14.19 -12.75
N ARG A 102 12.51 -14.68 -11.54
CA ARG A 102 11.49 -15.72 -11.33
C ARG A 102 10.06 -15.17 -11.24
N LYS A 103 9.88 -13.85 -11.15
CA LYS A 103 8.56 -13.23 -11.06
C LYS A 103 7.99 -13.03 -12.46
N ASN A 104 6.68 -13.23 -12.60
CA ASN A 104 6.02 -12.98 -13.87
C ASN A 104 5.98 -11.47 -14.16
N PRO A 105 6.49 -10.99 -15.31
CA PRO A 105 6.42 -9.57 -15.66
C PRO A 105 4.99 -9.01 -15.65
N ARG A 106 3.98 -9.83 -15.99
CA ARG A 106 2.57 -9.42 -16.00
C ARG A 106 2.01 -9.11 -14.61
N ASP A 107 2.68 -9.55 -13.56
CA ASP A 107 2.25 -9.32 -12.18
C ASP A 107 2.72 -7.96 -11.63
N PHE A 108 3.46 -7.18 -12.43
CA PHE A 108 3.87 -5.83 -12.06
C PHE A 108 2.92 -4.76 -12.59
N ARG A 109 2.49 -3.87 -11.70
CA ARG A 109 1.82 -2.61 -12.01
C ARG A 109 2.80 -1.46 -11.78
N SER A 110 2.71 -0.43 -12.61
CA SER A 110 3.67 0.67 -12.62
C SER A 110 2.96 1.97 -12.36
N PHE A 111 3.56 2.87 -11.59
CA PHE A 111 3.08 4.25 -11.51
C PHE A 111 3.35 4.99 -12.82
N ASP A 112 2.63 6.09 -13.04
CA ASP A 112 2.91 6.97 -14.16
C ASP A 112 4.38 7.44 -14.16
N GLY A 113 4.98 7.53 -15.35
CA GLY A 113 6.41 7.82 -15.54
C GLY A 113 7.37 6.63 -15.40
N CYS A 114 6.92 5.48 -14.87
CA CYS A 114 7.73 4.27 -14.79
C CYS A 114 7.66 3.44 -16.09
N GLU A 115 8.71 2.66 -16.37
CA GLU A 115 8.62 1.61 -17.40
C GLU A 115 7.49 0.64 -17.03
N ARG A 116 6.73 0.17 -18.04
CA ARG A 116 5.63 -0.79 -17.89
C ARG A 116 6.03 -2.14 -18.46
N SER A 117 5.75 -3.22 -17.72
CA SER A 117 6.01 -4.59 -18.18
C SER A 117 5.07 -5.04 -19.30
N ASN A 118 3.86 -4.46 -19.34
CA ASN A 118 2.83 -4.71 -20.35
C ASN A 118 1.89 -3.50 -20.45
N ARG A 119 1.02 -3.52 -21.46
CA ARG A 119 0.04 -2.46 -21.69
C ARG A 119 -1.39 -2.82 -21.25
N ASP A 120 -1.60 -4.01 -20.70
CA ASP A 120 -2.92 -4.57 -20.38
C ASP A 120 -3.66 -3.76 -19.32
N TYR A 121 -2.92 -3.14 -18.39
CA TYR A 121 -3.48 -2.30 -17.34
C TYR A 121 -2.92 -0.88 -17.39
N PRO A 122 -3.75 0.16 -17.20
CA PRO A 122 -3.27 1.54 -17.17
C PRO A 122 -2.27 1.76 -16.02
N PRO A 123 -1.41 2.79 -16.14
CA PRO A 123 -0.54 3.21 -15.04
C PRO A 123 -1.35 3.52 -13.79
N LEU A 124 -0.69 3.42 -12.64
CA LEU A 124 -1.23 3.91 -11.37
C LEU A 124 -0.97 5.41 -11.28
N PHE A 125 -2.02 6.19 -11.02
CA PHE A 125 -1.93 7.63 -10.86
C PHE A 125 -2.17 8.03 -9.41
N LEU A 126 -1.46 9.07 -8.95
CA LEU A 126 -1.74 9.72 -7.68
C LEU A 126 -2.72 10.89 -7.89
N GLU A 127 -3.44 11.25 -6.83
CA GLU A 127 -4.36 12.39 -6.81
C GLU A 127 -3.59 13.71 -7.03
N GLY A 128 -4.28 14.73 -7.54
CA GLY A 128 -3.74 16.09 -7.66
C GLY A 128 -2.53 16.24 -8.58
N GLY A 129 -2.30 15.30 -9.51
CA GLY A 129 -1.12 15.31 -10.39
C GLY A 129 0.20 15.05 -9.65
N MET A 130 0.13 14.51 -8.42
CA MET A 130 1.31 14.17 -7.63
C MET A 130 2.08 12.99 -8.26
N ALA A 131 3.34 12.85 -7.86
CA ALA A 131 4.19 11.74 -8.26
C ALA A 131 4.83 11.05 -7.04
N MET A 132 5.17 9.77 -7.19
CA MET A 132 6.02 9.09 -6.22
C MET A 132 7.38 9.79 -6.17
N PRO A 133 8.10 9.80 -5.03
CA PRO A 133 9.40 10.49 -4.95
C PRO A 133 10.45 9.91 -5.92
N LYS A 134 10.24 8.68 -6.39
CA LYS A 134 10.94 8.10 -7.54
C LYS A 134 9.96 7.87 -8.69
N PRO A 135 9.68 8.89 -9.51
CA PRO A 135 8.65 8.82 -10.55
C PRO A 135 8.96 7.81 -11.65
N GLN A 136 10.24 7.49 -11.88
CA GLN A 136 10.67 6.52 -12.89
C GLN A 136 10.85 5.10 -12.35
N ALA A 137 10.78 4.93 -11.03
CA ALA A 137 11.09 3.67 -10.37
C ALA A 137 10.19 3.36 -9.20
N SER A 138 8.89 3.26 -9.46
CA SER A 138 7.86 2.89 -8.48
C SER A 138 6.91 1.86 -9.08
N TRP A 139 6.98 0.63 -8.57
CA TRP A 139 6.18 -0.50 -9.04
C TRP A 139 5.48 -1.21 -7.90
N VAL A 140 4.36 -1.85 -8.20
CA VAL A 140 3.62 -2.74 -7.30
C VAL A 140 3.69 -4.14 -7.89
N ASN A 141 4.08 -5.13 -7.09
CA ASN A 141 3.92 -6.53 -7.44
C ASN A 141 2.57 -7.01 -6.90
N ILE A 142 1.64 -7.39 -7.78
CA ILE A 142 0.28 -7.76 -7.36
C ILE A 142 0.24 -9.01 -6.49
N GLN A 143 1.28 -9.86 -6.57
CA GLN A 143 1.42 -11.05 -5.72
C GLN A 143 1.81 -10.72 -4.26
N SER A 144 1.97 -9.43 -3.93
CA SER A 144 2.37 -8.96 -2.61
C SER A 144 1.22 -8.18 -1.99
N VAL A 145 0.38 -8.88 -1.23
CA VAL A 145 -0.77 -8.31 -0.51
C VAL A 145 -0.88 -8.95 0.86
N TRP A 146 -1.10 -8.14 1.89
CA TRP A 146 -1.21 -8.61 3.28
C TRP A 146 -2.23 -7.81 4.07
N SER A 147 -2.94 -8.47 4.98
CA SER A 147 -3.69 -7.82 6.05
C SER A 147 -2.73 -7.55 7.21
N VAL A 148 -2.61 -6.30 7.62
CA VAL A 148 -1.68 -5.88 8.68
C VAL A 148 -2.38 -4.98 9.69
N PRO A 149 -1.99 -5.02 10.98
CA PRO A 149 -2.52 -4.12 11.98
C PRO A 149 -2.06 -2.69 11.73
N LEU A 150 -2.85 -1.72 12.15
CA LEU A 150 -2.50 -0.30 12.03
C LEU A 150 -1.27 0.08 12.85
N THR A 151 -0.90 -0.72 13.86
CA THR A 151 0.29 -0.53 14.70
C THR A 151 1.60 -0.61 13.89
N VAL A 152 1.61 -1.36 12.78
CA VAL A 152 2.80 -1.48 11.90
C VAL A 152 2.79 -0.48 10.75
N ILE A 153 1.79 0.40 10.69
CA ILE A 153 1.65 1.43 9.64
C ILE A 153 2.10 2.79 10.16
N GLY A 154 3.15 3.31 9.55
CA GLY A 154 3.71 4.64 9.78
C GLY A 154 3.42 5.63 8.66
N ARG A 155 3.78 6.90 8.91
CA ARG A 155 3.69 7.97 7.91
C ARG A 155 4.79 7.83 6.85
N PHE A 156 4.42 7.94 5.59
CA PHE A 156 5.39 8.07 4.50
C PHE A 156 6.00 9.48 4.50
N HIS A 157 7.25 9.59 4.97
CA HIS A 157 7.92 10.88 5.18
C HIS A 157 8.82 11.33 4.01
N LYS A 158 8.83 10.57 2.91
CA LYS A 158 9.70 10.82 1.76
C LYS A 158 9.04 11.73 0.70
N SER A 159 7.80 12.13 0.95
CA SER A 159 7.11 13.21 0.27
C SER A 159 6.77 14.30 1.28
N ARG A 160 6.74 15.56 0.85
CA ARG A 160 6.22 16.67 1.66
C ARG A 160 4.72 16.51 1.86
N ASP A 161 4.05 16.08 0.79
CA ASP A 161 2.61 15.94 0.72
C ASP A 161 2.16 14.51 1.04
N HIS A 162 0.94 14.39 1.56
CA HIS A 162 0.27 13.11 1.76
C HIS A 162 -0.15 12.56 0.39
N LEU A 163 0.50 11.48 -0.04
CA LEU A 163 0.22 10.87 -1.33
C LEU A 163 -0.98 9.93 -1.23
N ARG A 164 -1.85 9.99 -2.24
CA ARG A 164 -3.00 9.10 -2.37
C ARG A 164 -3.13 8.65 -3.80
N VAL A 165 -3.35 7.35 -4.01
CA VAL A 165 -3.64 6.74 -5.31
C VAL A 165 -5.06 7.13 -5.71
N ARG A 166 -5.25 7.56 -6.96
CA ARG A 166 -6.58 7.88 -7.50
C ARG A 166 -7.50 6.68 -7.40
N HIS A 167 -8.79 6.96 -7.21
CA HIS A 167 -9.81 5.94 -7.01
C HIS A 167 -9.89 4.93 -8.16
N ASP A 168 -9.88 5.40 -9.41
CA ASP A 168 -9.89 4.56 -10.61
C ASP A 168 -8.65 3.64 -10.72
N SER A 169 -7.47 4.17 -10.40
CA SER A 169 -6.22 3.40 -10.34
C SER A 169 -6.26 2.34 -9.25
N LEU A 170 -6.83 2.69 -8.08
CA LEU A 170 -6.97 1.79 -6.95
C LEU A 170 -7.93 0.64 -7.26
N ASP A 171 -9.08 0.92 -7.86
CA ASP A 171 -10.06 -0.10 -8.23
C ASP A 171 -9.51 -1.03 -9.32
N SER A 172 -8.84 -0.47 -10.33
CA SER A 172 -8.13 -1.25 -11.33
C SER A 172 -7.03 -2.14 -10.74
N LEU A 173 -6.32 -1.68 -9.71
CA LEU A 173 -5.30 -2.46 -9.01
C LEU A 173 -5.93 -3.60 -8.21
N ARG A 174 -7.00 -3.33 -7.47
CA ARG A 174 -7.76 -4.33 -6.71
C ARG A 174 -8.33 -5.41 -7.62
N ALA A 175 -8.94 -5.03 -8.74
CA ALA A 175 -9.49 -5.97 -9.71
C ALA A 175 -8.39 -6.92 -10.25
N HIS A 176 -7.22 -6.35 -10.60
CA HIS A 176 -6.09 -7.16 -11.06
C HIS A 176 -5.58 -8.12 -9.98
N MET A 177 -5.46 -7.66 -8.73
CA MET A 177 -5.08 -8.50 -7.61
C MET A 177 -6.12 -9.59 -7.33
N ALA A 178 -7.41 -9.26 -7.33
CA ALA A 178 -8.49 -10.22 -7.12
C ALA A 178 -8.48 -11.33 -8.18
N GLN A 179 -8.09 -11.00 -9.41
CA GLN A 179 -8.03 -11.96 -10.50
C GLN A 179 -6.81 -12.90 -10.45
N ARG A 180 -5.65 -12.41 -9.99
CA ARG A 180 -4.36 -13.11 -10.19
C ARG A 180 -3.53 -13.36 -8.94
N CYS A 181 -3.79 -12.67 -7.85
CA CYS A 181 -2.98 -12.78 -6.65
C CYS A 181 -3.40 -13.98 -5.80
N ALA A 182 -2.47 -14.94 -5.61
CA ALA A 182 -2.74 -16.13 -4.83
C ALA A 182 -3.10 -15.84 -3.36
N LEU A 183 -2.60 -14.73 -2.81
CA LEU A 183 -2.82 -14.32 -1.41
C LEU A 183 -4.05 -13.42 -1.23
N TRP A 184 -4.76 -13.05 -2.30
CA TRP A 184 -5.86 -12.08 -2.21
C TRP A 184 -7.00 -12.55 -1.31
N CYS A 185 -7.49 -13.78 -1.53
CA CYS A 185 -8.61 -14.34 -0.77
C CYS A 185 -8.24 -14.54 0.71
N GLU A 186 -7.06 -15.10 0.98
CA GLU A 186 -6.59 -15.31 2.36
C GLU A 186 -6.38 -13.98 3.09
N SER A 187 -5.79 -12.98 2.44
CA SER A 187 -5.56 -11.68 3.05
C SER A 187 -6.86 -10.91 3.33
N ASN A 188 -7.86 -11.02 2.44
CA ASN A 188 -9.19 -10.48 2.73
C ASN A 188 -9.88 -11.22 3.87
N ARG A 189 -9.75 -12.55 3.95
CA ARG A 189 -10.31 -13.34 5.06
C ARG A 189 -9.71 -12.91 6.39
N ARG A 190 -8.38 -12.75 6.45
CA ARG A 190 -7.68 -12.24 7.65
C ARG A 190 -8.14 -10.84 8.03
N LEU A 191 -8.30 -9.95 7.04
CA LEU A 191 -8.81 -8.60 7.29
C LEU A 191 -10.18 -8.65 7.97
N VAL A 192 -11.11 -9.44 7.43
CA VAL A 192 -12.47 -9.59 8.00
C VAL A 192 -12.43 -10.24 9.38
N ALA A 193 -11.61 -11.27 9.57
CA ALA A 193 -11.48 -11.97 10.85
C ALA A 193 -10.89 -11.09 11.96
N ALA A 194 -10.09 -10.08 11.59
CA ALA A 194 -9.47 -9.15 12.53
C ALA A 194 -10.37 -7.98 12.95
N GLU A 195 -11.54 -7.83 12.33
CA GLU A 195 -12.47 -6.78 12.74
C GLU A 195 -13.07 -7.08 14.11
N PRO A 196 -13.21 -6.06 14.97
CA PRO A 196 -14.00 -6.19 16.19
C PRO A 196 -15.41 -6.63 15.81
N ARG A 197 -15.81 -7.83 16.22
CA ARG A 197 -17.21 -8.26 16.05
C ARG A 197 -18.06 -7.24 16.81
N PRO A 198 -19.09 -6.64 16.20
CA PRO A 198 -20.03 -5.83 16.95
C PRO A 198 -20.50 -6.68 18.13
N ALA A 199 -20.37 -6.17 19.34
CA ALA A 199 -21.07 -6.74 20.47
C ALA A 199 -22.55 -6.57 20.13
N HIS A 200 -23.15 -7.57 19.49
CA HIS A 200 -24.60 -7.62 19.40
C HIS A 200 -25.07 -7.68 20.85
N PRO A 201 -25.82 -6.67 21.35
CA PRO A 201 -26.66 -6.97 22.48
C PRO A 201 -27.56 -8.09 21.99
N PHE A 202 -27.41 -9.27 22.58
CA PHE A 202 -28.46 -10.27 22.54
C PHE A 202 -29.70 -9.58 23.12
N SER A 203 -30.54 -8.99 22.26
CA SER A 203 -31.92 -8.75 22.62
C SER A 203 -32.55 -10.14 22.66
N PRO A 204 -32.98 -10.65 23.83
CA PRO A 204 -33.79 -11.84 23.85
C PRO A 204 -35.05 -11.56 23.01
N LEU A 205 -35.26 -12.43 22.02
CA LEU A 205 -36.45 -12.42 21.17
C LEU A 205 -37.69 -12.52 22.07
N PRO A 206 -38.69 -11.63 21.99
CA PRO A 206 -39.97 -11.91 22.59
C PRO A 206 -40.57 -13.11 21.85
N THR A 207 -40.85 -14.16 22.60
CA THR A 207 -41.57 -15.36 22.16
C THR A 207 -42.91 -14.94 21.57
N LEU A 208 -42.98 -14.78 20.24
CA LEU A 208 -44.25 -14.66 19.54
C LEU A 208 -44.66 -16.04 19.07
N THR A 209 -45.70 -16.51 19.73
CA THR A 209 -46.45 -17.75 19.53
C THR A 209 -46.83 -17.91 18.06
N ALA A 210 -46.61 -19.12 17.56
CA ALA A 210 -46.92 -19.54 16.20
C ALA A 210 -48.40 -19.38 15.87
N THR A 211 -48.70 -18.85 14.68
CA THR A 211 -49.86 -19.31 13.89
C THR A 211 -49.62 -19.00 12.40
N ALA A 212 -49.54 -20.06 11.61
CA ALA A 212 -49.75 -20.09 10.16
C ALA A 212 -50.61 -21.34 9.88
N PRO A 213 -51.19 -21.58 8.69
CA PRO A 213 -51.16 -20.79 7.44
C PRO A 213 -52.54 -20.60 6.78
N VAL A 214 -52.69 -19.68 5.82
CA VAL A 214 -53.72 -19.81 4.77
C VAL A 214 -53.16 -19.42 3.40
N THR A 215 -53.28 -20.39 2.51
CA THR A 215 -53.00 -20.45 1.07
C THR A 215 -53.89 -19.51 0.25
N GLN A 216 -53.36 -18.81 -0.75
CA GLN A 216 -54.11 -18.59 -2.00
C GLN A 216 -53.23 -18.22 -3.20
N ALA A 217 -53.76 -18.58 -4.37
CA ALA A 217 -53.08 -19.01 -5.58
C ALA A 217 -52.86 -17.91 -6.64
N ALA A 218 -52.04 -18.25 -7.64
CA ALA A 218 -51.82 -17.50 -8.89
C ALA A 218 -53.09 -17.35 -9.75
N PRO A 219 -53.05 -16.47 -10.79
CA PRO A 219 -52.92 -17.00 -12.14
C PRO A 219 -52.00 -16.19 -13.08
N ALA A 220 -51.89 -16.69 -14.31
CA ALA A 220 -50.77 -16.58 -15.24
C ALA A 220 -51.02 -15.68 -16.48
N ILE A 221 -49.91 -15.25 -17.09
CA ILE A 221 -49.63 -15.03 -18.53
C ILE A 221 -50.39 -13.93 -19.31
N ARG A 222 -49.62 -13.00 -19.93
CA ARG A 222 -49.72 -12.70 -21.38
C ARG A 222 -48.45 -12.06 -21.96
N ALA A 223 -48.26 -12.33 -23.26
CA ALA A 223 -46.99 -12.32 -24.00
C ALA A 223 -46.65 -11.00 -24.74
N ALA A 224 -45.41 -10.97 -25.27
CA ALA A 224 -44.73 -9.92 -26.05
C ALA A 224 -45.35 -9.65 -27.45
N PRO A 225 -44.85 -8.63 -28.20
CA PRO A 225 -43.79 -8.88 -29.19
C PRO A 225 -42.74 -7.73 -29.34
N ALA A 226 -41.91 -7.78 -30.41
CA ALA A 226 -40.46 -7.52 -30.44
C ALA A 226 -39.96 -6.36 -31.35
N ALA A 227 -38.75 -5.84 -31.00
CA ALA A 227 -37.58 -5.39 -31.83
C ALA A 227 -37.72 -4.25 -32.89
N PRO A 228 -36.64 -3.70 -33.54
CA PRO A 228 -35.17 -3.62 -33.26
C PRO A 228 -34.55 -2.18 -33.47
N ALA A 229 -33.19 -2.09 -33.57
CA ALA A 229 -32.32 -1.03 -34.18
C ALA A 229 -31.64 -0.01 -33.21
N THR A 230 -30.39 0.47 -33.31
CA THR A 230 -29.16 0.24 -34.12
C THR A 230 -27.95 0.97 -33.44
N LEU A 231 -26.73 0.52 -33.77
CA LEU A 231 -25.37 1.04 -33.50
C LEU A 231 -25.15 2.58 -33.38
N ALA A 232 -24.17 2.99 -32.55
CA ALA A 232 -23.02 3.82 -32.97
C ALA A 232 -21.98 4.06 -31.83
N ALA A 233 -20.70 3.90 -32.15
CA ALA A 233 -19.54 4.35 -31.35
C ALA A 233 -19.11 5.77 -31.76
N PRO A 234 -18.29 6.48 -30.95
CA PRO A 234 -17.08 7.04 -31.57
C PRO A 234 -15.79 7.07 -30.72
N ALA A 235 -14.74 7.44 -31.45
CA ALA A 235 -13.29 7.37 -31.27
C ALA A 235 -12.61 8.18 -30.15
N THR A 236 -11.38 7.73 -29.87
CA THR A 236 -10.31 8.28 -29.03
C THR A 236 -9.59 9.48 -29.67
N PRO A 237 -9.13 10.47 -28.88
CA PRO A 237 -8.01 11.36 -29.26
C PRO A 237 -6.69 11.09 -28.51
N ALA A 238 -5.59 11.39 -29.19
CA ALA A 238 -4.20 11.13 -28.84
C ALA A 238 -3.60 12.01 -27.72
N ALA A 239 -2.53 11.53 -27.09
CA ALA A 239 -1.81 12.18 -26.00
C ALA A 239 -0.59 13.01 -26.47
N PRO A 240 -0.24 14.12 -25.80
CA PRO A 240 0.98 14.90 -26.04
C PRO A 240 2.19 14.42 -25.19
N ALA A 241 3.40 14.82 -25.62
CA ALA A 241 4.71 14.40 -25.11
C ALA A 241 5.11 15.02 -23.74
N PRO A 242 5.98 14.36 -22.93
CA PRO A 242 6.44 14.89 -21.65
C PRO A 242 7.69 15.80 -21.74
N PRO A 243 7.82 16.81 -20.83
CA PRO A 243 8.97 17.72 -20.72
C PRO A 243 10.18 17.12 -19.95
N PRO A 244 11.37 17.77 -19.99
CA PRO A 244 12.64 17.20 -19.53
C PRO A 244 12.81 17.10 -18.01
N GLN A 245 13.50 16.04 -17.57
CA GLN A 245 13.69 15.59 -16.19
C GLN A 245 14.92 16.21 -15.52
N SER A 246 14.80 16.55 -14.23
CA SER A 246 15.93 16.83 -13.32
C SER A 246 16.40 15.53 -12.62
N PRO A 247 17.69 15.41 -12.24
CA PRO A 247 18.30 14.13 -11.84
C PRO A 247 17.82 13.61 -10.47
N ALA A 248 17.61 12.29 -10.32
CA ALA A 248 16.89 11.66 -9.21
C ALA A 248 17.74 10.67 -8.38
N ARG A 249 18.08 11.08 -7.14
CA ARG A 249 18.88 10.30 -6.18
C ARG A 249 18.24 8.95 -5.76
N SER A 250 19.09 7.95 -5.49
CA SER A 250 18.72 6.59 -5.04
C SER A 250 18.19 6.53 -3.60
N TRP A 251 17.36 5.52 -3.27
CA TRP A 251 16.75 5.33 -1.94
C TRP A 251 17.74 4.83 -0.89
N ALA A 252 18.75 4.07 -1.32
CA ALA A 252 19.80 3.55 -0.45
C ALA A 252 20.77 4.67 -0.01
N SER A 253 20.96 5.70 -0.83
CA SER A 253 21.86 6.83 -0.56
C SER A 253 21.34 7.82 0.49
N ILE A 254 20.13 7.61 1.03
CA ILE A 254 19.51 8.46 2.06
C ILE A 254 19.51 7.75 3.43
N ALA A 255 19.97 6.49 3.51
CA ALA A 255 20.06 5.71 4.75
C ALA A 255 21.35 5.94 5.56
N CYS A 256 22.30 6.74 5.07
CA CYS A 256 23.51 7.10 5.81
C CYS A 256 23.53 8.61 6.12
N LYS A 257 23.52 8.96 7.40
CA LYS A 257 23.86 10.30 7.90
C LYS A 257 25.40 10.52 7.87
N PRO A 258 25.90 11.77 7.97
CA PRO A 258 27.19 12.20 7.43
C PRO A 258 28.41 11.69 8.21
N ALA A 259 29.53 11.66 7.48
CA ALA A 259 30.85 11.24 7.90
C ALA A 259 31.46 12.09 9.02
N SER A 260 32.13 11.43 9.96
CA SER A 260 33.24 12.03 10.70
C SER A 260 34.53 11.72 9.94
N HIS A 261 35.02 12.71 9.21
CA HIS A 261 36.43 12.78 8.85
C HIS A 261 37.25 13.05 10.12
N ALA A 262 38.22 12.19 10.41
CA ALA A 262 39.46 12.57 11.08
C ALA A 262 40.59 11.82 10.37
N ALA A 263 41.31 12.56 9.54
CA ALA A 263 42.58 12.13 8.96
C ALA A 263 43.71 12.37 9.98
N SER A 264 44.88 11.79 9.67
CA SER A 264 46.22 12.04 10.25
C SER A 264 46.53 11.24 11.54
N THR A 265 47.65 10.53 11.73
CA THR A 265 48.96 10.47 11.05
C THR A 265 49.76 9.29 11.67
N THR A 266 50.40 8.48 10.82
CA THR A 266 51.74 7.84 10.94
C THR A 266 52.28 7.32 12.29
N ARG A 267 52.61 6.02 12.39
CA ARG A 267 54.00 5.47 12.33
C ARG A 267 54.06 3.99 12.77
N ARG A 268 55.03 3.31 12.14
CA ARG A 268 55.64 2.00 12.46
C ARG A 268 55.74 1.72 13.97
N TRP A 269 55.59 0.47 14.37
CA TRP A 269 56.68 -0.49 14.58
C TRP A 269 56.21 -1.88 14.15
#